data_AF-A0AAU6FA40-F1
#
_entry.id   AF-A0AAU6FA40-F1
#
_cell.length_a   1.000
_cell.length_b   1.000
_cell.length_c   1.000
_cell.angle_alpha   90.00
_cell.angle_beta   90.00
_cell.angle_gamma   90.00
#
_symmetry.space_group_name_H-M   'P 1'
#
loop_
_entity.id
_entity.type
_entity.pdbx_description
1 polymer ?
#
loop_
_entity_poly.entity_id
_entity_poly.type
_entity_poly.pdbx_seq_one_letter_code
_entity_poly.pdbx_strand_id
1 'polypeptide(L)'
;MNDSEESAADRQTTDEQPKRTEDAMTVALAPAFINDAGSFAAVADDDRQLAALYAYANLDCLVDLAKLVAHDFFVRPQLYTDISDSEVLTELARLESRSGSHEYYLAPAQRRALFTPLFGDPEAGGDFVRLREPFLEAASAFAQWSQASGIPMLRERVRTTHRPLREFLLGLRGSSVNWSRQVIGGLAERVAYPILRERGVIAVFGLNQPPGPAWPYREDANGDKVVEQIAGQLDTGAAQPLTRESFGVRQRIALRGAEALAAVLQFREEDGDEQLDALITRAYTWHATLKAARPKTDGDRAGNGTRT
;
A
#
# COMPACT_ATOMS: atom_id res chain seq x y z
N MET A 1 0.10 4.30 -76.90
CA MET A 1 -1.23 4.45 -77.53
C MET A 1 -2.08 3.28 -77.09
N ASN A 2 -2.83 3.50 -76.01
CA ASN A 2 -4.17 2.99 -75.81
C ASN A 2 -4.73 3.73 -74.60
N ASP A 3 -5.56 4.71 -74.92
CA ASP A 3 -6.48 5.40 -74.05
C ASP A 3 -7.52 4.40 -73.52
N SER A 4 -7.87 4.51 -72.24
CA SER A 4 -9.16 4.07 -71.71
C SER A 4 -9.43 4.83 -70.42
N GLU A 5 -10.29 5.83 -70.56
CA GLU A 5 -11.05 6.51 -69.53
C GLU A 5 -11.87 5.48 -68.72
N GLU A 6 -11.90 5.55 -67.39
CA GLU A 6 -13.10 5.12 -66.66
C GLU A 6 -13.21 5.72 -65.24
N SER A 7 -14.17 6.62 -65.14
CA SER A 7 -15.17 6.74 -64.06
C SER A 7 -14.72 7.12 -62.64
N ALA A 8 -14.94 8.41 -62.35
CA ALA A 8 -15.12 8.95 -61.02
C ALA A 8 -16.47 8.46 -60.43
N ALA A 9 -16.39 7.63 -59.39
CA ALA A 9 -17.51 7.27 -58.53
C ALA A 9 -17.31 7.89 -57.15
N ASP A 10 -18.05 8.97 -56.93
CA ASP A 10 -18.28 9.68 -55.69
C ASP A 10 -18.87 8.72 -54.64
N ARG A 11 -18.09 8.39 -53.60
CA ARG A 11 -18.55 7.61 -52.44
C ARG A 11 -18.57 8.53 -51.22
N GLN A 12 -19.70 9.22 -51.04
CA GLN A 12 -20.08 9.79 -49.75
C GLN A 12 -20.43 8.66 -48.78
N THR A 13 -19.41 8.18 -48.06
CA THR A 13 -19.60 7.36 -46.85
C THR A 13 -20.01 8.29 -45.72
N THR A 14 -21.29 8.30 -45.39
CA THR A 14 -21.86 8.93 -44.20
C THR A 14 -21.38 8.13 -42.99
N ASP A 15 -20.38 8.67 -42.30
CA ASP A 15 -19.82 8.13 -41.06
C ASP A 15 -20.76 8.47 -39.90
N GLU A 16 -21.81 7.67 -39.74
CA GLU A 16 -22.70 7.71 -38.56
C GLU A 16 -21.93 7.12 -37.38
N GLN A 17 -21.19 7.98 -36.66
CA GLN A 17 -20.59 7.60 -35.39
C GLN A 17 -21.67 7.14 -34.41
N PRO A 18 -21.60 5.90 -33.88
CA PRO A 18 -22.54 5.45 -32.87
C PRO A 18 -22.36 6.32 -31.62
N LYS A 19 -23.41 7.07 -31.29
CA LYS A 19 -23.60 7.74 -29.98
C LYS A 19 -23.47 6.66 -28.90
N ARG A 20 -22.28 6.53 -28.30
CA ARG A 20 -22.09 5.81 -27.04
C ARG A 20 -22.89 6.56 -25.99
N THR A 21 -24.09 6.09 -25.73
CA THR A 21 -24.82 6.40 -24.50
C THR A 21 -24.00 5.81 -23.37
N GLU A 22 -23.09 6.61 -22.79
CA GLU A 22 -22.48 6.30 -21.50
C GLU A 22 -23.60 6.36 -20.46
N ASP A 23 -24.31 5.24 -20.29
CA ASP A 23 -25.06 4.99 -19.07
C ASP A 23 -24.03 5.04 -17.94
N ALA A 24 -23.98 6.19 -17.27
CA ALA A 24 -23.22 6.41 -16.06
C ALA A 24 -23.81 5.53 -14.96
N MET A 25 -23.52 4.22 -15.01
CA MET A 25 -23.69 3.33 -13.88
C MET A 25 -22.94 3.98 -12.72
N THR A 26 -23.69 4.48 -11.74
CA THR A 26 -23.14 4.97 -10.47
C THR A 26 -22.37 3.82 -9.84
N VAL A 27 -21.05 3.81 -10.03
CA VAL A 27 -20.18 2.79 -9.45
C VAL A 27 -20.07 3.10 -7.97
N ALA A 28 -20.97 2.49 -7.17
CA ALA A 28 -20.89 2.53 -5.72
C ALA A 28 -19.45 2.23 -5.27
N LEU A 29 -18.93 2.93 -4.25
CA LEU A 29 -17.68 2.54 -3.62
C LEU A 29 -17.86 1.12 -3.10
N ALA A 30 -17.32 0.16 -3.85
CA ALA A 30 -17.35 -1.23 -3.47
C ALA A 30 -16.79 -1.35 -2.04
N PRO A 31 -17.42 -2.13 -1.15
CA PRO A 31 -16.96 -2.36 0.21
C PRO A 31 -15.70 -3.24 0.19
N ALA A 32 -14.60 -2.67 -0.28
CA ALA A 32 -13.38 -3.41 -0.52
C ALA A 32 -12.47 -3.27 0.71
N PHE A 33 -12.63 -4.21 1.64
CA PHE A 33 -11.67 -4.43 2.72
C PHE A 33 -10.58 -5.38 2.24
N ILE A 34 -9.33 -5.05 2.54
CA ILE A 34 -8.18 -5.89 2.23
C ILE A 34 -8.08 -6.98 3.30
N ASN A 35 -8.21 -8.24 2.88
CA ASN A 35 -8.08 -9.42 3.74
C ASN A 35 -7.21 -10.53 3.13
N ASP A 36 -6.76 -10.36 1.89
CA ASP A 36 -5.91 -11.27 1.13
C ASP A 36 -5.33 -10.52 -0.10
N ALA A 37 -4.50 -11.21 -0.88
CA ALA A 37 -3.87 -10.62 -2.08
C ALA A 37 -4.89 -10.25 -3.17
N GLY A 38 -6.00 -11.00 -3.29
CA GLY A 38 -7.03 -10.75 -4.31
C GLY A 38 -7.82 -9.47 -4.03
N SER A 39 -8.26 -9.31 -2.78
CA SER A 39 -8.91 -8.09 -2.28
C SER A 39 -7.95 -6.90 -2.29
N PHE A 40 -6.66 -7.09 -1.98
CA PHE A 40 -5.64 -6.05 -2.16
C PHE A 40 -5.54 -5.59 -3.62
N ALA A 41 -5.44 -6.53 -4.56
CA ALA A 41 -5.39 -6.22 -5.99
C ALA A 41 -6.64 -5.45 -6.45
N ALA A 42 -7.83 -5.83 -5.98
CA ALA A 42 -9.06 -5.12 -6.29
C ALA A 42 -9.10 -3.69 -5.73
N VAL A 43 -8.67 -3.50 -4.47
CA VAL A 43 -8.58 -2.17 -3.82
C VAL A 43 -7.55 -1.29 -4.54
N ALA A 44 -6.44 -1.89 -4.96
CA ALA A 44 -5.25 -1.18 -5.43
C ALA A 44 -4.98 -1.39 -6.94
N ASP A 45 -6.05 -1.50 -7.71
CA ASP A 45 -6.10 -1.61 -9.18
C ASP A 45 -5.46 -0.38 -9.89
N ASP A 46 -5.44 -0.36 -11.22
CA ASP A 46 -4.74 0.61 -12.07
C ASP A 46 -5.13 2.06 -11.81
N ASP A 47 -6.40 2.36 -11.53
CA ASP A 47 -6.81 3.72 -11.14
C ASP A 47 -6.38 4.09 -9.71
N ARG A 48 -5.92 3.13 -8.92
CA ARG A 48 -5.65 3.25 -7.48
C ARG A 48 -4.23 2.80 -7.13
N GLN A 49 -3.30 2.88 -8.10
CA GLN A 49 -1.89 2.48 -7.93
C GLN A 49 -1.19 3.14 -6.73
N LEU A 50 -1.53 4.40 -6.41
CA LEU A 50 -1.00 5.11 -5.24
C LEU A 50 -1.41 4.47 -3.91
N ALA A 51 -2.59 3.86 -3.83
CA ALA A 51 -3.01 3.11 -2.65
C ALA A 51 -2.12 1.87 -2.44
N ALA A 52 -1.77 1.17 -3.51
CA ALA A 52 -0.84 0.04 -3.45
C ALA A 52 0.56 0.49 -3.03
N LEU A 53 1.09 1.55 -3.67
CA LEU A 53 2.40 2.09 -3.34
C LEU A 53 2.48 2.56 -1.88
N TYR A 54 1.40 3.11 -1.34
CA TYR A 54 1.32 3.46 0.08
C TYR A 54 1.45 2.21 0.97
N ALA A 55 0.72 1.13 0.66
CA ALA A 55 0.85 -0.12 1.41
C ALA A 55 2.28 -0.69 1.33
N TYR A 56 2.85 -0.76 0.12
CA TYR A 56 4.21 -1.25 -0.05
C TYR A 56 5.25 -0.40 0.66
N ALA A 57 5.11 0.94 0.66
CA ALA A 57 6.01 1.82 1.41
C ALA A 57 6.00 1.52 2.92
N ASN A 58 4.82 1.22 3.49
CA ASN A 58 4.70 0.88 4.91
C ASN A 58 5.17 -0.56 5.22
N LEU A 59 5.08 -1.47 4.24
CA LEU A 59 5.52 -2.86 4.33
C LEU A 59 6.94 -3.09 3.79
N ASP A 60 7.68 -2.04 3.41
CA ASP A 60 8.99 -2.15 2.76
C ASP A 60 10.03 -2.86 3.64
N CYS A 61 9.84 -2.83 4.96
CA CYS A 61 10.66 -3.59 5.91
C CYS A 61 10.68 -5.11 5.61
N LEU A 62 9.64 -5.67 4.97
CA LEU A 62 9.62 -7.07 4.56
C LEU A 62 10.59 -7.34 3.40
N VAL A 63 10.77 -6.37 2.50
CA VAL A 63 11.77 -6.47 1.42
C VAL A 63 13.17 -6.44 2.01
N ASP A 64 13.41 -5.59 3.01
CA ASP A 64 14.69 -5.55 3.72
C ASP A 64 14.99 -6.87 4.46
N LEU A 65 13.99 -7.45 5.14
CA LEU A 65 14.16 -8.75 5.79
C LEU A 65 14.43 -9.87 4.78
N ALA A 66 13.72 -9.91 3.65
CA ALA A 66 13.99 -10.88 2.60
C ALA A 66 15.41 -10.73 2.03
N LYS A 67 15.91 -9.49 1.92
CA LYS A 67 17.29 -9.22 1.49
C LYS A 67 18.31 -9.70 2.51
N LEU A 68 18.06 -9.52 3.82
CA LEU A 68 18.92 -10.06 4.87
C LEU A 68 18.95 -11.60 4.86
N VAL A 69 17.79 -12.24 4.65
CA VAL A 69 17.71 -13.69 4.47
C VAL A 69 18.50 -14.13 3.23
N ALA A 70 18.37 -13.42 2.11
CA ALA A 70 19.13 -13.71 0.89
C ALA A 70 20.64 -13.62 1.14
N HIS A 71 21.10 -12.61 1.88
CA HIS A 71 22.50 -12.52 2.27
C HIS A 71 22.93 -13.70 3.16
N ASP A 72 22.11 -14.01 4.17
CA ASP A 72 22.37 -15.10 5.12
C ASP A 72 22.44 -16.48 4.45
N PHE A 73 21.65 -16.70 3.39
CA PHE A 73 21.69 -17.88 2.54
C PHE A 73 23.08 -18.13 1.94
N PHE A 74 23.81 -17.08 1.54
CA PHE A 74 25.18 -17.21 1.03
C PHE A 74 26.23 -17.35 2.14
N VAL A 75 26.00 -16.74 3.30
CA VAL A 75 26.94 -16.78 4.44
C VAL A 75 26.87 -18.13 5.16
N ARG A 76 25.68 -18.71 5.29
CA ARG A 76 25.42 -19.97 6.01
C ARG A 76 24.66 -20.99 5.17
N PRO A 77 25.13 -21.36 3.96
CA PRO A 77 24.39 -22.23 3.04
C PRO A 77 24.06 -23.60 3.65
N GLN A 78 24.87 -24.09 4.59
CA GLN A 78 24.64 -25.34 5.31
C GLN A 78 23.35 -25.37 6.15
N LEU A 79 22.75 -24.21 6.45
CA LEU A 79 21.47 -24.12 7.18
C LEU A 79 20.27 -24.21 6.23
N TYR A 80 20.45 -23.89 4.94
CA TYR A 80 19.38 -23.78 3.95
C TYR A 80 19.31 -25.03 3.06
N THR A 81 19.27 -26.21 3.69
CA THR A 81 19.30 -27.51 2.98
C THR A 81 17.93 -28.04 2.59
N ASP A 82 16.85 -27.53 3.20
CA ASP A 82 15.48 -28.02 3.06
C ASP A 82 14.54 -26.95 2.48
N ILE A 83 15.00 -26.22 1.45
CA ILE A 83 14.12 -25.33 0.68
C ILE A 83 13.44 -26.15 -0.41
N SER A 84 12.12 -26.24 -0.32
CA SER A 84 11.31 -27.09 -1.19
C SER A 84 10.99 -26.43 -2.53
N ASP A 85 10.87 -25.10 -2.54
CA ASP A 85 10.56 -24.32 -3.72
C ASP A 85 11.84 -23.83 -4.45
N SER A 86 12.08 -24.39 -5.65
CA SER A 86 13.21 -23.99 -6.49
C SER A 86 13.14 -22.54 -7.00
N GLU A 87 11.94 -21.96 -7.08
CA GLU A 87 11.78 -20.55 -7.44
C GLU A 87 12.29 -19.67 -6.29
N VAL A 88 11.97 -20.01 -5.05
CA VAL A 88 12.49 -19.29 -3.86
C VAL A 88 14.02 -19.35 -3.80
N LEU A 89 14.64 -20.50 -4.09
CA LEU A 89 16.10 -20.61 -4.20
C LEU A 89 16.68 -19.65 -5.26
N THR A 90 16.03 -19.60 -6.41
CA THR A 90 16.44 -18.71 -7.51
C THR A 90 16.30 -17.25 -7.11
N GLU A 91 15.22 -16.90 -6.41
CA GLU A 91 14.95 -15.54 -5.96
C GLU A 91 15.88 -15.09 -4.82
N LEU A 92 16.28 -15.97 -3.91
CA LEU A 92 17.33 -15.69 -2.93
C LEU A 92 18.65 -15.31 -3.64
N ALA A 93 19.06 -16.11 -4.63
CA ALA A 93 20.27 -15.84 -5.40
C ALA A 93 20.19 -14.54 -6.21
N ARG A 94 19.04 -14.26 -6.83
CA ARG A 94 18.81 -13.01 -7.59
C ARG A 94 18.77 -11.80 -6.67
N LEU A 95 18.03 -11.87 -5.57
CA LEU A 95 17.94 -10.77 -4.60
C LEU A 95 19.31 -10.44 -4.00
N GLU A 96 20.17 -11.45 -3.78
CA GLU A 96 21.54 -11.18 -3.34
C GLU A 96 22.38 -10.47 -4.41
N SER A 97 22.45 -11.07 -5.60
CA SER A 97 23.36 -10.64 -6.67
C SER A 97 22.91 -9.39 -7.45
N ARG A 98 21.60 -9.11 -7.49
CA ARG A 98 21.02 -8.06 -8.36
C ARG A 98 20.52 -6.83 -7.61
N SER A 99 20.44 -6.88 -6.28
CA SER A 99 19.95 -5.76 -5.48
C SER A 99 20.78 -4.49 -5.72
N GLY A 100 20.14 -3.44 -6.22
CA GLY A 100 20.76 -2.15 -6.53
C GLY A 100 21.31 -2.03 -7.95
N SER A 101 21.51 -3.14 -8.66
CA SER A 101 22.07 -3.18 -10.01
C SER A 101 21.05 -3.53 -11.09
N HIS A 102 19.88 -4.06 -10.72
CA HIS A 102 18.82 -4.45 -11.64
C HIS A 102 17.52 -3.68 -11.36
N GLU A 103 16.82 -3.28 -12.42
CA GLU A 103 15.59 -2.47 -12.35
C GLU A 103 14.45 -3.08 -11.52
N TYR A 104 14.28 -4.41 -11.50
CA TYR A 104 13.31 -5.11 -10.63
C TYR A 104 13.83 -5.48 -9.23
N TYR A 105 15.10 -5.24 -8.91
CA TYR A 105 15.69 -5.55 -7.60
C TYR A 105 16.28 -4.27 -6.99
N LEU A 106 15.40 -3.40 -6.53
CA LEU A 106 15.78 -2.09 -6.03
C LEU A 106 16.41 -2.15 -4.63
N ALA A 107 17.55 -1.47 -4.48
CA ALA A 107 18.18 -1.25 -3.19
C ALA A 107 17.33 -0.30 -2.31
N PRO A 108 17.51 -0.29 -0.97
CA PRO A 108 16.72 0.55 -0.07
C PRO A 108 16.71 2.03 -0.43
N ALA A 109 17.86 2.58 -0.86
CA ALA A 109 17.97 3.97 -1.29
C ALA A 109 17.14 4.27 -2.55
N GLN A 110 17.08 3.34 -3.51
CA GLN A 110 16.28 3.48 -4.73
C GLN A 110 14.79 3.40 -4.41
N ARG A 111 14.36 2.46 -3.56
CA ARG A 111 12.95 2.36 -3.14
C ARG A 111 12.49 3.61 -2.40
N ARG A 112 13.33 4.12 -1.48
CA ARG A 112 13.09 5.40 -0.80
C ARG A 112 12.94 6.56 -1.80
N ALA A 113 13.82 6.65 -2.79
CA ALA A 113 13.73 7.68 -3.83
C ALA A 113 12.43 7.61 -4.65
N LEU A 114 11.80 6.44 -4.77
CA LEU A 114 10.46 6.31 -5.38
C LEU A 114 9.33 6.77 -4.45
N PHE A 115 9.43 6.49 -3.14
CA PHE A 115 8.37 6.83 -2.18
C PHE A 115 8.39 8.30 -1.74
N THR A 116 9.58 8.90 -1.57
CA THR A 116 9.75 10.28 -1.09
C THR A 116 8.93 11.31 -1.87
N PRO A 117 8.95 11.36 -3.22
CA PRO A 117 8.15 12.35 -3.96
C PRO A 117 6.63 12.11 -3.83
N LEU A 118 6.19 10.89 -3.50
CA LEU A 118 4.77 10.54 -3.41
C LEU A 118 4.19 10.83 -2.02
N PHE A 119 4.93 10.47 -0.98
CA PHE A 119 4.42 10.45 0.40
C PHE A 119 5.16 11.40 1.34
N GLY A 120 6.19 12.10 0.85
CA GLY A 120 7.07 12.94 1.64
C GLY A 120 8.21 12.15 2.28
N ASP A 121 9.13 12.88 2.90
CA ASP A 121 10.16 12.29 3.75
C ASP A 121 9.55 11.91 5.11
N PRO A 122 9.90 10.74 5.69
CA PRO A 122 9.37 10.33 6.99
C PRO A 122 9.67 11.30 8.14
N GLU A 123 10.78 12.04 8.08
CA GLU A 123 11.24 12.97 9.11
C GLU A 123 10.79 14.41 8.82
N ALA A 124 10.94 14.86 7.57
CA ALA A 124 10.59 16.23 7.18
C ALA A 124 9.11 16.41 6.79
N GLY A 125 8.38 15.31 6.59
CA GLY A 125 7.02 15.31 6.07
C GLY A 125 6.98 15.65 4.57
N GLY A 126 5.84 16.19 4.13
CA GLY A 126 5.63 16.59 2.75
C GLY A 126 4.19 17.00 2.49
N ASP A 127 3.88 17.39 1.24
CA ASP A 127 2.54 17.81 0.86
C ASP A 127 1.48 16.74 1.11
N PHE A 128 1.83 15.46 0.89
CA PHE A 128 0.94 14.36 1.21
C PHE A 128 0.50 14.37 2.68
N VAL A 129 1.44 14.48 3.63
CA VAL A 129 1.13 14.53 5.06
C VAL A 129 0.33 15.80 5.39
N ARG A 130 0.75 16.94 4.85
CA ARG A 130 0.09 18.25 5.04
C ARG A 130 -1.37 18.24 4.61
N LEU A 131 -1.71 17.54 3.52
CA LEU A 131 -3.06 17.41 2.99
C LEU A 131 -3.85 16.27 3.66
N ARG A 132 -3.18 15.18 4.01
CA ARG A 132 -3.77 14.02 4.68
C ARG A 132 -4.30 14.37 6.07
N GLU A 133 -3.50 15.03 6.92
CA GLU A 133 -3.88 15.24 8.33
C GLU A 133 -5.21 16.01 8.47
N PRO A 134 -5.45 17.16 7.81
CA PRO A 134 -6.73 17.87 7.92
C PRO A 134 -7.93 17.05 7.43
N PHE A 135 -7.74 16.21 6.40
CA PHE A 135 -8.76 15.30 5.91
C PHE A 135 -9.11 14.23 6.95
N LEU A 136 -8.10 13.60 7.54
CA LEU A 136 -8.28 12.59 8.58
C LEU A 136 -8.91 13.16 9.85
N GLU A 137 -8.53 14.37 10.24
CA GLU A 137 -9.13 15.09 11.37
C GLU A 137 -10.61 15.41 11.11
N ALA A 138 -10.97 15.85 9.91
CA ALA A 138 -12.36 16.10 9.53
C ALA A 138 -13.20 14.82 9.58
N ALA A 139 -12.69 13.72 9.02
CA ALA A 139 -13.34 12.41 9.08
C ALA A 139 -13.52 11.91 10.52
N SER A 140 -12.50 12.12 11.37
CA SER A 140 -12.57 11.78 12.80
C SER A 140 -13.59 12.61 13.56
N ALA A 141 -13.67 13.91 13.28
CA ALA A 141 -14.68 14.78 13.87
C ALA A 141 -16.08 14.37 13.43
N PHE A 142 -16.28 13.99 12.17
CA PHE A 142 -17.56 13.45 11.72
C PHE A 142 -17.95 12.18 12.49
N ALA A 143 -17.05 11.19 12.55
CA ALA A 143 -17.32 9.90 13.17
C ALA A 143 -17.63 10.01 14.68
N GLN A 144 -17.04 10.97 15.38
CA GLN A 144 -17.25 11.18 16.82
C GLN A 144 -18.53 11.98 17.15
N TRP A 145 -19.05 12.78 16.20
CA TRP A 145 -20.14 13.74 16.45
C TRP A 145 -21.39 13.48 15.60
N SER A 146 -21.55 12.25 15.09
CA SER A 146 -22.63 11.86 14.17
C SER A 146 -24.05 11.95 14.75
N GLN A 147 -24.21 12.19 16.05
CA GLN A 147 -25.50 12.35 16.73
C GLN A 147 -25.91 13.82 16.96
N ALA A 148 -25.03 14.79 16.63
CA ALA A 148 -25.29 16.21 16.86
C ALA A 148 -26.05 16.86 15.69
N SER A 149 -26.72 17.98 15.95
CA SER A 149 -27.50 18.79 14.97
C SER A 149 -26.64 19.50 13.90
N GLY A 150 -25.48 18.96 13.53
CA GLY A 150 -24.48 19.56 12.63
C GLY A 150 -23.95 18.62 11.54
N ILE A 151 -24.59 17.48 11.29
CA ILE A 151 -24.15 16.50 10.27
C ILE A 151 -23.88 17.15 8.90
N PRO A 152 -24.76 18.01 8.34
CA PRO A 152 -24.50 18.62 7.03
C PRO A 152 -23.20 19.47 7.00
N MET A 153 -22.92 20.20 8.08
CA MET A 153 -21.69 21.00 8.20
C MET A 153 -20.44 20.12 8.33
N LEU A 154 -20.54 18.99 9.04
CA LEU A 154 -19.44 18.04 9.17
C LEU A 154 -19.15 17.34 7.83
N ARG A 155 -20.19 16.95 7.06
CA ARG A 155 -20.03 16.44 5.69
C ARG A 155 -19.33 17.46 4.80
N GLU A 156 -19.78 18.71 4.84
CA GLU A 156 -19.18 19.78 4.04
C GLU A 156 -17.71 20.03 4.40
N ARG A 157 -17.37 19.97 5.69
CA ARG A 157 -15.97 20.03 6.13
C ARG A 157 -15.13 18.90 5.55
N VAL A 158 -15.65 17.68 5.51
CA VAL A 158 -14.94 16.53 4.90
C VAL A 158 -14.77 16.74 3.40
N ARG A 159 -15.79 17.20 2.66
CA ARG A 159 -15.65 17.52 1.23
C ARG A 159 -14.56 18.56 0.98
N THR A 160 -14.58 19.62 1.78
CA THR A 160 -13.62 20.73 1.69
C THR A 160 -12.17 20.24 1.87
N THR A 161 -11.90 19.33 2.81
CA THR A 161 -10.54 18.80 3.05
C THR A 161 -10.18 17.63 2.13
N HIS A 162 -11.17 16.89 1.63
CA HIS A 162 -10.98 15.80 0.65
C HIS A 162 -10.48 16.31 -0.71
N ARG A 163 -11.10 17.39 -1.23
CA ARG A 163 -10.82 17.93 -2.57
C ARG A 163 -9.32 18.15 -2.85
N PRO A 164 -8.56 18.92 -2.03
CA PRO A 164 -7.16 19.17 -2.31
C PRO A 164 -6.28 17.91 -2.18
N LEU A 165 -6.61 16.98 -1.28
CA LEU A 165 -5.89 15.71 -1.17
C LEU A 165 -6.12 14.86 -2.43
N ARG A 166 -7.37 14.76 -2.90
CA ARG A 166 -7.70 14.03 -4.12
C ARG A 166 -7.02 14.63 -5.35
N GLU A 167 -7.08 15.94 -5.52
CA GLU A 167 -6.41 16.65 -6.62
C GLU A 167 -4.91 16.41 -6.63
N PHE A 168 -4.25 16.49 -5.47
CA PHE A 168 -2.85 16.14 -5.31
C PHE A 168 -2.55 14.71 -5.78
N LEU A 169 -3.31 13.72 -5.30
CA LEU A 169 -3.10 12.31 -5.67
C LEU A 169 -3.39 12.06 -7.15
N LEU A 170 -4.40 12.69 -7.74
CA LEU A 170 -4.68 12.60 -9.17
C LEU A 170 -3.54 13.21 -10.00
N GLY A 171 -2.94 14.31 -9.54
CA GLY A 171 -1.80 14.95 -10.19
C GLY A 171 -0.51 14.12 -10.20
N LEU A 172 -0.38 13.15 -9.30
CA LEU A 172 0.77 12.22 -9.27
C LEU A 172 0.64 11.06 -10.26
N ARG A 173 -0.55 10.82 -10.84
CA ARG A 173 -0.76 9.70 -11.76
C ARG A 173 0.08 9.87 -13.03
N GLY A 174 0.56 8.75 -13.56
CA GLY A 174 1.30 8.71 -14.82
C GLY A 174 2.21 7.50 -14.93
N SER A 175 3.00 7.47 -16.00
CA SER A 175 3.87 6.33 -16.33
C SER A 175 4.88 6.01 -15.23
N SER A 176 5.38 7.02 -14.52
CA SER A 176 6.33 6.83 -13.40
C SER A 176 5.68 6.02 -12.26
N VAL A 177 4.49 6.43 -11.81
CA VAL A 177 3.74 5.72 -10.76
C VAL A 177 3.35 4.31 -11.20
N ASN A 178 2.92 4.14 -12.45
CA ASN A 178 2.59 2.81 -12.99
C ASN A 178 3.83 1.89 -12.98
N TRP A 179 4.97 2.39 -13.47
CA TRP A 179 6.21 1.63 -13.44
C TRP A 179 6.65 1.30 -12.00
N SER A 180 6.61 2.27 -11.09
CA SER A 180 6.93 2.04 -9.67
C SER A 180 6.01 0.99 -9.05
N ARG A 181 4.70 1.01 -9.35
CA ARG A 181 3.74 0.02 -8.87
C ARG A 181 4.09 -1.40 -9.33
N GLN A 182 4.50 -1.55 -10.59
CA GLN A 182 4.87 -2.83 -11.16
C GLN A 182 6.17 -3.35 -10.55
N VAL A 183 7.20 -2.51 -10.45
CA VAL A 183 8.51 -2.89 -9.92
C VAL A 183 8.45 -3.21 -8.43
N ILE A 184 7.90 -2.30 -7.62
CA ILE A 184 7.78 -2.49 -6.17
C ILE A 184 6.83 -3.64 -5.86
N GLY A 185 5.70 -3.73 -6.57
CA GLY A 185 4.76 -4.83 -6.41
C GLY A 185 5.38 -6.17 -6.80
N GLY A 186 6.15 -6.24 -7.89
CA GLY A 186 6.88 -7.44 -8.27
C GLY A 186 7.89 -7.86 -7.22
N LEU A 187 8.69 -6.91 -6.72
CA LEU A 187 9.68 -7.16 -5.67
C LEU A 187 9.04 -7.63 -4.35
N ALA A 188 7.91 -7.04 -3.95
CA ALA A 188 7.20 -7.44 -2.75
C ALA A 188 6.51 -8.82 -2.92
N GLU A 189 5.66 -8.96 -3.93
CA GLU A 189 4.73 -10.09 -4.08
C GLU A 189 5.38 -11.34 -4.64
N ARG A 190 6.33 -11.20 -5.56
CA ARG A 190 6.94 -12.33 -6.28
C ARG A 190 8.28 -12.75 -5.71
N VAL A 191 8.92 -11.87 -4.92
CA VAL A 191 10.26 -12.12 -4.38
C VAL A 191 10.21 -12.15 -2.85
N ALA A 192 9.93 -11.02 -2.20
CA ALA A 192 10.07 -10.91 -0.75
C ALA A 192 9.06 -11.78 0.02
N TYR A 193 7.77 -11.71 -0.29
CA TYR A 193 6.76 -12.44 0.47
C TYR A 193 6.88 -13.97 0.32
N PRO A 194 7.13 -14.53 -0.88
CA PRO A 194 7.40 -15.97 -1.02
C PRO A 194 8.60 -16.44 -0.21
N ILE A 195 9.73 -15.70 -0.24
CA ILE A 195 10.92 -16.02 0.58
C ILE A 195 10.55 -16.11 2.07
N LEU A 196 9.81 -15.12 2.59
CA LEU A 196 9.45 -15.06 4.01
C LEU A 196 8.35 -16.07 4.41
N ARG A 197 7.65 -16.67 3.43
CA ARG A 197 6.69 -17.74 3.66
C ARG A 197 7.28 -19.14 3.49
N GLU A 198 8.48 -19.27 2.95
CA GLU A 198 9.06 -20.57 2.65
C GLU A 198 9.46 -21.31 3.93
N ARG A 199 8.99 -22.56 4.05
CA ARG A 199 9.18 -23.37 5.26
C ARG A 199 10.67 -23.63 5.55
N GLY A 200 11.45 -23.94 4.52
CA GLY A 200 12.88 -24.17 4.66
C GLY A 200 13.63 -22.95 5.17
N VAL A 201 13.22 -21.76 4.73
CA VAL A 201 13.80 -20.49 5.14
C VAL A 201 13.50 -20.20 6.61
N ILE A 202 12.23 -20.25 7.02
CA ILE A 202 11.86 -19.91 8.41
C ILE A 202 12.37 -20.93 9.44
N ALA A 203 12.59 -22.18 9.03
CA ALA A 203 13.14 -23.23 9.89
C ALA A 203 14.55 -22.88 10.38
N VAL A 204 15.35 -22.17 9.56
CA VAL A 204 16.68 -21.66 9.94
C VAL A 204 16.59 -20.74 11.16
N PHE A 205 15.49 -20.00 11.30
CA PHE A 205 15.24 -19.08 12.41
C PHE A 205 14.48 -19.74 13.58
N GLY A 206 14.37 -21.07 13.60
CA GLY A 206 13.75 -21.84 14.67
C GLY A 206 12.22 -21.86 14.66
N LEU A 207 11.60 -21.54 13.52
CA LEU A 207 10.14 -21.52 13.37
C LEU A 207 9.65 -22.75 12.60
N ASN A 208 8.58 -23.37 13.11
CA ASN A 208 8.04 -24.61 12.55
C ASN A 208 6.83 -24.42 11.63
N GLN A 209 6.25 -23.22 11.62
CA GLN A 209 5.02 -22.92 10.87
C GLN A 209 5.18 -21.61 10.08
N PRO A 210 4.98 -21.65 8.75
CA PRO A 210 5.01 -20.44 7.94
C PRO A 210 3.78 -19.56 8.19
N PRO A 211 3.86 -18.27 7.82
CA PRO A 211 2.70 -17.40 7.74
C PRO A 211 1.67 -17.97 6.75
N GLY A 212 0.39 -17.69 6.97
CA GLY A 212 -0.66 -18.08 6.03
C GLY A 212 -0.55 -17.37 4.67
N PRO A 213 -1.20 -17.89 3.61
CA PRO A 213 -1.11 -17.33 2.26
C PRO A 213 -1.68 -15.92 2.12
N ALA A 214 -2.56 -15.50 3.05
CA ALA A 214 -3.11 -14.15 3.09
C ALA A 214 -2.17 -13.12 3.72
N TRP A 215 -1.10 -13.53 4.40
CA TRP A 215 -0.11 -12.61 4.96
C TRP A 215 0.75 -11.99 3.84
N PRO A 216 1.02 -10.68 3.78
CA PRO A 216 0.82 -9.67 4.83
C PRO A 216 -0.47 -8.84 4.67
N TYR A 217 -1.44 -9.30 3.89
CA TYR A 217 -2.74 -8.63 3.71
C TYR A 217 -3.77 -8.97 4.78
N ARG A 218 -3.41 -9.88 5.67
CA ARG A 218 -4.14 -10.22 6.89
C ARG A 218 -3.14 -10.39 8.03
N GLU A 219 -3.53 -9.94 9.21
CA GLU A 219 -2.76 -10.19 10.43
C GLU A 219 -2.60 -11.70 10.65
N ASP A 220 -1.37 -12.12 10.92
CA ASP A 220 -1.02 -13.52 11.10
C ASP A 220 0.06 -13.62 12.18
N ALA A 221 -0.26 -14.32 13.26
CA ALA A 221 0.65 -14.44 14.41
C ALA A 221 1.96 -15.18 14.07
N ASN A 222 1.96 -16.05 13.06
CA ASN A 222 3.19 -16.68 12.57
C ASN A 222 3.97 -15.70 11.69
N GLY A 223 3.29 -14.89 10.87
CA GLY A 223 3.86 -13.74 10.16
C GLY A 223 4.64 -12.79 11.09
N ASP A 224 4.01 -12.38 12.18
CA ASP A 224 4.65 -11.48 13.17
C ASP A 224 5.88 -12.14 13.81
N LYS A 225 5.79 -13.44 14.13
CA LYS A 225 6.93 -14.21 14.67
C LYS A 225 8.08 -14.28 13.68
N VAL A 226 7.81 -14.54 12.40
CA VAL A 226 8.83 -14.57 11.34
C VAL A 226 9.58 -13.24 11.30
N VAL A 227 8.84 -12.14 11.28
CA VAL A 227 9.41 -10.79 11.26
C VAL A 227 10.33 -10.54 12.46
N GLU A 228 9.86 -10.82 13.68
CA GLU A 228 10.65 -10.59 14.89
C GLU A 228 11.87 -11.52 14.98
N GLN A 229 11.74 -12.80 14.64
CA GLN A 229 12.87 -13.74 14.72
C GLN A 229 13.96 -13.41 13.72
N ILE A 230 13.61 -13.09 12.48
CA ILE A 230 14.60 -12.70 11.46
C ILE A 230 15.26 -11.38 11.86
N ALA A 231 14.48 -10.36 12.26
CA ALA A 231 15.02 -9.07 12.67
C ALA A 231 15.87 -9.12 13.94
N GLY A 232 15.61 -10.09 14.83
CA GLY A 232 16.38 -10.29 16.06
C GLY A 232 17.66 -11.10 15.87
N GLN A 233 17.72 -11.98 14.86
CA GLN A 233 18.89 -12.83 14.60
C GLN A 233 19.83 -12.25 13.53
N LEU A 234 19.29 -11.50 12.56
CA LEU A 234 20.06 -10.85 11.52
C LEU A 234 20.22 -9.37 11.85
N ASP A 235 21.45 -8.86 11.75
CA ASP A 235 21.70 -7.44 11.97
C ASP A 235 21.02 -6.62 10.88
N THR A 236 19.99 -5.86 11.27
CA THR A 236 19.26 -4.97 10.37
C THR A 236 19.98 -3.63 10.18
N GLY A 237 21.04 -3.36 10.95
CA GLY A 237 21.67 -2.04 11.04
C GLY A 237 20.77 -0.97 11.66
N ALA A 238 19.56 -1.33 12.09
CA ALA A 238 18.62 -0.42 12.72
C ALA A 238 18.91 -0.28 14.21
N ALA A 239 18.72 0.94 14.74
CA ALA A 239 18.92 1.22 16.17
C ALA A 239 18.02 0.38 17.08
N GLN A 240 16.87 -0.07 16.58
CA GLN A 240 15.95 -0.97 17.28
C GLN A 240 15.48 -2.07 16.32
N PRO A 241 15.57 -3.35 16.72
CA PRO A 241 15.07 -4.44 15.90
C PRO A 241 13.55 -4.36 15.75
N LEU A 242 13.05 -4.81 14.60
CA LEU A 242 11.62 -4.84 14.32
C LEU A 242 10.93 -5.87 15.23
N THR A 243 9.95 -5.43 16.00
CA THR A 243 9.20 -6.27 16.96
C THR A 243 7.85 -6.69 16.38
N ARG A 244 7.24 -7.74 16.94
CA ARG A 244 5.87 -8.16 16.54
C ARG A 244 4.87 -7.01 16.62
N GLU A 245 4.90 -6.27 17.72
CA GLU A 245 3.98 -5.15 17.95
C GLU A 245 4.19 -4.03 16.93
N SER A 246 5.44 -3.62 16.69
CA SER A 246 5.73 -2.54 15.76
C SER A 246 5.46 -2.93 14.30
N PHE A 247 5.67 -4.19 13.93
CA PHE A 247 5.27 -4.70 12.62
C PHE A 247 3.74 -4.76 12.47
N GLY A 248 3.01 -5.33 13.43
CA GLY A 248 1.55 -5.40 13.36
C GLY A 248 0.88 -4.02 13.26
N VAL A 249 1.45 -3.01 13.94
CA VAL A 249 1.03 -1.60 13.78
C VAL A 249 1.28 -1.09 12.36
N ARG A 250 2.48 -1.32 11.79
CA ARG A 250 2.81 -0.93 10.41
C ARG A 250 1.91 -1.61 9.39
N GLN A 251 1.63 -2.91 9.59
CA GLN A 251 0.72 -3.68 8.74
C GLN A 251 -0.68 -3.06 8.73
N ARG A 252 -1.26 -2.76 9.90
CA ARG A 252 -2.57 -2.07 9.96
C ARG A 252 -2.55 -0.71 9.28
N ILE A 253 -1.50 0.09 9.48
CA ILE A 253 -1.37 1.40 8.82
C ILE A 253 -1.36 1.21 7.29
N ALA A 254 -0.58 0.24 6.79
CA ALA A 254 -0.49 -0.06 5.37
C ALA A 254 -1.86 -0.40 4.77
N LEU A 255 -2.59 -1.34 5.38
CA LEU A 255 -3.86 -1.83 4.85
C LEU A 255 -4.96 -0.77 4.95
N ARG A 256 -5.15 -0.14 6.13
CA ARG A 256 -6.20 0.86 6.33
C ARG A 256 -5.94 2.13 5.55
N GLY A 257 -4.66 2.51 5.39
CA GLY A 257 -4.29 3.64 4.55
C GLY A 257 -4.50 3.36 3.06
N ALA A 258 -4.20 2.17 2.57
CA ALA A 258 -4.50 1.80 1.19
C ALA A 258 -6.01 1.82 0.90
N GLU A 259 -6.84 1.24 1.77
CA GLU A 259 -8.30 1.30 1.65
C GLU A 259 -8.84 2.74 1.63
N ALA A 260 -8.32 3.60 2.52
CA ALA A 260 -8.73 4.99 2.60
C ALA A 260 -8.29 5.79 1.37
N LEU A 261 -7.05 5.61 0.88
CA LEU A 261 -6.56 6.28 -0.33
C LEU A 261 -7.30 5.83 -1.59
N ALA A 262 -7.60 4.53 -1.70
CA ALA A 262 -8.46 4.00 -2.74
C ALA A 262 -9.83 4.69 -2.74
N ALA A 263 -10.43 4.87 -1.55
CA ALA A 263 -11.69 5.57 -1.39
C ALA A 263 -11.60 7.06 -1.75
N VAL A 264 -10.51 7.75 -1.34
CA VAL A 264 -10.26 9.16 -1.69
C VAL A 264 -10.21 9.35 -3.21
N LEU A 265 -9.55 8.44 -3.93
CA LEU A 265 -9.44 8.48 -5.38
C LEU A 265 -10.75 8.17 -6.10
N GLN A 266 -11.55 7.24 -5.56
CA GLN A 266 -12.81 6.80 -6.15
C GLN A 266 -13.95 7.81 -5.94
N PHE A 267 -14.06 8.39 -4.74
CA PHE A 267 -15.16 9.28 -4.38
C PHE A 267 -15.19 10.55 -5.26
N ARG A 268 -16.36 10.85 -5.80
CA ARG A 268 -16.73 12.08 -6.48
C ARG A 268 -17.83 12.78 -5.68
N GLU A 269 -17.82 14.11 -5.65
CA GLU A 269 -18.80 14.87 -4.84
C GLU A 269 -20.26 14.64 -5.27
N GLU A 270 -20.46 14.22 -6.53
CA GLU A 270 -21.75 13.88 -7.13
C GLU A 270 -22.30 12.52 -6.66
N ASP A 271 -21.47 11.68 -6.02
CA ASP A 271 -21.83 10.31 -5.63
C ASP A 271 -22.80 10.25 -4.41
N GLY A 272 -23.12 11.41 -3.82
CA GLY A 272 -24.07 11.53 -2.72
C GLY A 272 -23.50 11.25 -1.32
N ASP A 273 -24.34 11.42 -0.31
CA ASP A 273 -23.95 11.35 1.11
C ASP A 273 -23.57 9.93 1.56
N GLU A 274 -24.16 8.88 0.98
CA GLU A 274 -23.85 7.48 1.33
C GLU A 274 -22.39 7.13 0.99
N GLN A 275 -21.94 7.55 -0.18
CA GLN A 275 -20.57 7.32 -0.65
C GLN A 275 -19.57 8.16 0.14
N LEU A 276 -19.96 9.37 0.55
CA LEU A 276 -19.18 10.20 1.47
C LEU A 276 -19.04 9.54 2.85
N ASP A 277 -20.12 8.98 3.41
CA ASP A 277 -20.09 8.30 4.70
C ASP A 277 -19.19 7.03 4.67
N ALA A 278 -19.17 6.32 3.54
CA ALA A 278 -18.26 5.20 3.31
C ALA A 278 -16.78 5.65 3.28
N LEU A 279 -16.48 6.75 2.57
CA LEU A 279 -15.15 7.38 2.57
C LEU A 279 -14.73 7.78 4.00
N ILE A 280 -15.62 8.44 4.74
CA ILE A 280 -15.36 8.89 6.11
C ILE A 280 -15.02 7.71 7.03
N THR A 281 -15.76 6.61 6.91
CA THR A 281 -15.52 5.42 7.74
C THR A 281 -14.10 4.86 7.54
N ARG A 282 -13.62 4.79 6.29
CA ARG A 282 -12.26 4.33 5.97
C ARG A 282 -11.19 5.30 6.47
N ALA A 283 -11.39 6.60 6.22
CA ALA A 283 -10.50 7.65 6.70
C ALA A 283 -10.40 7.68 8.23
N TYR A 284 -11.52 7.52 8.94
CA TYR A 284 -11.55 7.41 10.39
C TYR A 284 -10.75 6.20 10.89
N THR A 285 -10.95 5.03 10.28
CA THR A 285 -10.24 3.80 10.66
C THR A 285 -8.73 3.95 10.47
N TRP A 286 -8.31 4.55 9.36
CA TRP A 286 -6.90 4.88 9.12
C TRP A 286 -6.35 5.86 10.16
N HIS A 287 -7.08 6.94 10.45
CA HIS A 287 -6.69 7.94 11.45
C HIS A 287 -6.55 7.34 12.86
N ALA A 288 -7.50 6.51 13.28
CA ALA A 288 -7.45 5.82 14.57
C ALA A 288 -6.21 4.92 14.66
N THR A 289 -5.87 4.23 13.57
CA THR A 289 -4.66 3.40 13.48
C THR A 289 -3.39 4.23 13.60
N LEU A 290 -3.30 5.36 12.88
CA LEU A 290 -2.17 6.29 12.97
C LEU A 290 -2.00 6.87 14.37
N LYS A 291 -3.11 7.23 15.04
CA LYS A 291 -3.07 7.73 16.42
C LYS A 291 -2.59 6.66 17.41
N ALA A 292 -3.06 5.42 17.27
CA ALA A 292 -2.64 4.31 18.12
C ALA A 292 -1.15 3.97 17.98
N ALA A 293 -0.57 4.26 16.80
CA ALA A 293 0.84 4.01 16.50
C ALA A 293 1.79 5.07 17.07
N ARG A 294 1.30 6.25 17.47
CA ARG A 294 2.17 7.31 17.99
C ARG A 294 2.79 6.84 19.31
N PRO A 295 4.13 6.95 19.47
CA PRO A 295 4.77 6.59 20.72
C PRO A 295 4.16 7.44 21.84
N LYS A 296 3.80 6.80 22.95
CA LYS A 296 3.36 7.50 24.16
C LYS A 296 4.54 8.34 24.65
N THR A 297 4.50 9.64 24.43
CA THR A 297 5.48 10.56 25.02
C THR A 297 5.41 10.44 26.54
N ASP A 298 6.55 10.43 27.24
CA ASP A 298 6.61 10.18 28.69
C ASP A 298 5.76 11.14 29.53
N GLY A 299 5.35 12.29 28.98
CA GLY A 299 4.35 13.20 29.57
C GLY A 299 2.98 12.54 29.84
N ASP A 300 2.56 11.57 29.03
CA ASP A 300 1.30 10.84 29.23
C ASP A 300 1.39 9.80 30.36
N ARG A 301 2.61 9.36 30.74
CA ARG A 301 2.81 8.40 31.84
C ARG A 301 2.79 9.09 33.21
N ALA A 302 3.13 10.37 33.29
CA ALA A 302 3.22 11.10 34.56
C ALA A 302 1.84 11.50 35.15
N GLY A 303 0.78 11.55 34.34
CA GLY A 303 -0.52 12.09 34.75
C GLY A 303 -1.42 11.19 35.60
N ASN A 304 -1.06 9.92 35.83
CA ASN A 304 -1.97 8.94 36.45
C ASN A 304 -1.56 8.46 37.86
N GLY A 305 -0.64 9.18 38.51
CA GLY A 305 0.06 8.69 39.71
C GLY A 305 0.20 9.68 40.86
N THR A 306 -0.81 10.48 41.22
CA THR A 306 -0.90 11.05 42.59
C THR A 306 -2.29 11.63 42.88
N ARG A 307 -3.18 10.79 43.43
CA ARG A 307 -4.26 11.24 44.33
C ARG A 307 -4.30 10.24 45.49
N THR A 308 -3.50 10.55 46.50
CA THR A 308 -3.62 10.03 47.88
C THR A 308 -4.18 11.13 48.75
#